data_AF-A0A9E1A729-F1
#
_entry.id   AF-A0A9E1A729-F1
#
_cell.length_a   1.000
_cell.length_b   1.000
_cell.length_c   1.000
_cell.angle_alpha   90.00
_cell.angle_beta   90.00
_cell.angle_gamma   90.00
#
_symmetry.space_group_name_H-M   'P 1'
#
loop_
_entity.id
_entity.type
_entity.pdbx_description
1 polymer ?
#
loop_
_entity_poly.entity_id
_entity_poly.type
_entity_poly.pdbx_seq_one_letter_code
_entity_poly.pdbx_strand_id
1 'polypeptide(L)'
;MKYCIVLLLTIISLPVFSQTSNDTIPLASKTDPIQVSISIDDLNTLKSENDSLKLQLSAITEKYQKLQVESEKDKSRLSQLEIDVNNLKRDTTRLYIAQREADKRLVNIASNFLYIPYEAFSIEKIAIPAFKAISSKELRRDHQIKYELLYNYRKDITDLLAFIKYACTELQKPFVKDANEVLVQFRDRSFYLSYHKYPEWTDTYLGSKLSLIEKQLNDFDGNQHKVDFTELEKELNKCLKTIETL
;
A
#
# COMPACT_ATOMS: atom_id res chain seq x y z
N MET A 1 -17.66 -6.43 -26.27
CA MET A 1 -18.23 -7.55 -27.05
C MET A 1 -19.62 -7.84 -26.51
N LYS A 2 -20.64 -7.68 -27.35
CA LYS A 2 -22.06 -7.86 -27.00
C LYS A 2 -22.40 -9.35 -27.10
N TYR A 3 -22.84 -9.98 -26.01
CA TYR A 3 -23.36 -11.34 -26.04
C TYR A 3 -24.88 -11.30 -26.20
N CYS A 4 -25.36 -11.76 -27.35
CA CYS A 4 -26.77 -11.99 -27.65
C CYS A 4 -27.23 -13.25 -26.88
N ILE A 5 -28.04 -13.06 -25.83
CA ILE A 5 -28.80 -14.14 -25.19
C ILE A 5 -30.02 -14.40 -26.09
N VAL A 6 -29.95 -15.48 -26.88
CA VAL A 6 -31.12 -15.99 -27.60
C VAL A 6 -31.94 -16.81 -26.61
N LEU A 7 -33.01 -16.19 -26.13
CA LEU A 7 -34.02 -16.75 -25.26
C LEU A 7 -34.92 -17.68 -26.11
N LEU A 8 -34.68 -18.98 -26.08
CA LEU A 8 -35.56 -19.99 -26.69
C LEU A 8 -36.64 -20.38 -25.67
N LEU A 9 -37.63 -19.49 -25.53
CA LEU A 9 -38.87 -19.74 -24.81
C LEU A 9 -39.91 -20.23 -25.81
N THR A 10 -39.94 -21.53 -26.07
CA THR A 10 -41.10 -22.19 -26.67
C THR A 10 -41.69 -23.11 -25.63
N ILE A 11 -42.66 -22.56 -24.89
CA ILE A 11 -43.60 -23.33 -24.09
C ILE A 11 -44.38 -24.21 -25.06
N ILE A 12 -44.05 -25.49 -25.14
CA ILE A 12 -44.92 -26.46 -25.82
C ILE A 12 -46.03 -26.79 -24.81
N SER A 13 -47.05 -25.93 -24.80
CA SER A 13 -48.34 -26.28 -24.23
C SER A 13 -48.93 -27.38 -25.11
N LEU A 14 -48.80 -28.64 -24.68
CA LEU A 14 -49.53 -29.76 -25.26
C LEU A 14 -51.03 -29.51 -25.07
N PRO A 15 -51.84 -29.42 -26.14
CA PRO A 15 -53.28 -29.43 -25.97
C PRO A 15 -53.69 -30.82 -25.48
N VAL A 16 -54.34 -30.86 -24.32
CA VAL A 16 -55.13 -32.02 -23.89
C VAL A 16 -56.21 -32.23 -24.95
N PHE A 17 -56.05 -33.24 -25.80
CA PHE A 17 -57.07 -33.63 -26.77
C PHE A 17 -58.18 -34.39 -26.04
N SER A 18 -59.06 -33.61 -25.40
CA SER A 18 -60.40 -34.05 -25.05
C SER A 18 -61.29 -33.81 -26.27
N GLN A 19 -61.60 -34.87 -27.02
CA GLN A 19 -62.75 -34.88 -27.92
C GLN A 19 -63.50 -36.21 -27.78
N THR A 20 -64.53 -36.17 -26.95
CA THR A 20 -65.77 -36.89 -27.19
C THR A 20 -66.46 -36.24 -28.40
N SER A 21 -66.54 -36.91 -29.53
CA SER A 21 -67.54 -36.59 -30.56
C SER A 21 -67.98 -37.87 -31.25
N ASN A 22 -69.28 -38.15 -31.13
CA ASN A 22 -69.97 -39.18 -31.88
C ASN A 22 -69.92 -38.80 -33.37
N ASP A 23 -69.30 -39.63 -34.20
CA ASP A 23 -69.38 -39.47 -35.66
C ASP A 23 -70.35 -40.48 -36.26
N THR A 24 -71.46 -39.93 -36.75
CA THR A 24 -72.40 -40.57 -37.66
C THR A 24 -71.83 -40.45 -39.08
N ILE A 25 -71.78 -41.56 -39.81
CA ILE A 25 -71.21 -41.63 -41.17
C ILE A 25 -72.22 -41.13 -42.22
N PRO A 26 -71.88 -40.16 -43.11
CA PRO A 26 -72.58 -39.94 -44.35
C PRO A 26 -71.90 -40.67 -45.52
N LEU A 27 -72.72 -41.29 -46.37
CA LEU A 27 -72.33 -42.19 -47.43
C LEU A 27 -71.89 -41.43 -48.72
N ALA A 28 -70.67 -41.78 -49.16
CA ALA A 28 -70.14 -41.84 -50.53
C ALA A 28 -69.93 -40.58 -51.38
N SER A 29 -68.65 -40.33 -51.70
CA SER A 29 -68.22 -40.17 -53.09
C SER A 29 -66.91 -40.92 -53.32
N LYS A 30 -66.79 -41.55 -54.51
CA LYS A 30 -65.73 -42.50 -54.89
C LYS A 30 -64.35 -41.83 -54.90
N THR A 31 -63.59 -42.14 -53.86
CA THR A 31 -62.12 -42.23 -53.88
C THR A 31 -61.84 -43.62 -53.36
N ASP A 32 -60.99 -44.42 -54.01
CA ASP A 32 -60.65 -45.76 -53.51
C ASP A 32 -60.32 -45.64 -52.02
N PRO A 33 -61.05 -46.32 -51.12
CA PRO A 33 -60.81 -46.18 -49.71
C PRO A 33 -59.41 -46.72 -49.47
N ILE A 34 -58.46 -45.83 -49.14
CA ILE A 34 -57.16 -46.24 -48.63
C ILE A 34 -57.48 -47.02 -47.35
N GLN A 35 -57.48 -48.34 -47.44
CA GLN A 35 -57.78 -49.23 -46.33
C GLN A 35 -56.53 -49.27 -45.44
N VAL A 36 -56.46 -48.33 -44.50
CA VAL A 36 -55.45 -48.33 -43.45
C VAL A 36 -55.87 -49.38 -42.42
N SER A 37 -55.33 -50.60 -42.52
CA SER A 37 -55.51 -51.63 -41.49
C SER A 37 -54.39 -51.51 -40.46
N ILE A 38 -54.73 -51.05 -39.26
CA ILE A 38 -53.82 -51.07 -38.11
C ILE A 38 -54.01 -52.41 -37.42
N SER A 39 -52.95 -53.20 -37.30
CA SER A 39 -53.00 -54.46 -36.55
C SER A 39 -52.92 -54.20 -35.03
N ILE A 40 -53.38 -55.15 -34.22
CA ILE A 40 -53.20 -55.11 -32.77
C ILE A 40 -51.71 -55.00 -32.39
N ASP A 41 -50.82 -55.61 -33.19
CA ASP A 41 -49.38 -55.57 -32.96
C ASP A 41 -48.79 -54.18 -33.23
N ASP A 42 -49.27 -53.47 -34.25
CA ASP A 42 -48.90 -52.07 -34.51
C ASP A 42 -49.31 -51.17 -33.34
N LEU A 43 -50.52 -51.37 -32.81
CA LEU A 43 -51.02 -50.62 -31.66
C LEU A 43 -50.22 -50.92 -30.38
N ASN A 44 -49.86 -52.18 -30.14
CA ASN A 44 -49.03 -52.58 -29.00
C ASN A 44 -47.61 -52.02 -29.13
N THR A 45 -47.05 -51.98 -30.34
CA THR A 45 -45.73 -51.40 -30.62
C THR A 45 -45.72 -49.90 -30.31
N LEU A 46 -46.69 -49.15 -30.85
CA LEU A 46 -46.87 -47.72 -30.57
C LEU A 46 -47.06 -47.43 -29.07
N LYS A 47 -47.80 -48.30 -28.36
CA LYS A 47 -47.97 -48.18 -26.92
C LYS A 47 -46.64 -48.33 -26.18
N SER A 48 -45.84 -49.33 -26.54
CA SER A 48 -44.55 -49.56 -25.89
C SER A 48 -43.54 -48.44 -26.17
N GLU A 49 -43.52 -47.90 -27.39
CA GLU A 49 -42.72 -46.71 -27.73
C GLU A 49 -43.16 -45.48 -26.93
N ASN A 50 -44.47 -45.24 -26.82
CA ASN A 50 -45.01 -44.13 -26.03
C ASN A 50 -44.61 -44.24 -24.55
N ASP A 51 -44.70 -45.44 -23.97
CA ASP A 51 -44.31 -45.67 -22.58
C ASP A 51 -42.79 -45.50 -22.38
N SER A 52 -41.97 -45.93 -23.35
CA SER A 52 -40.52 -45.67 -23.36
C SER A 52 -40.19 -44.17 -23.43
N LEU A 53 -40.86 -43.42 -24.31
CA LEU A 53 -40.68 -41.97 -24.44
C LEU A 53 -41.09 -41.23 -23.17
N LYS A 54 -42.17 -41.64 -22.48
CA LYS A 54 -42.57 -41.07 -21.19
C LYS A 54 -41.49 -41.27 -20.12
N LEU A 55 -40.88 -42.45 -20.06
CA LEU A 55 -39.76 -42.74 -19.16
C LEU A 55 -38.55 -41.85 -19.45
N GLN A 56 -38.18 -41.71 -20.73
CA GLN A 56 -37.08 -40.82 -21.12
C GLN A 56 -37.38 -39.35 -20.80
N LEU A 57 -38.59 -38.88 -21.07
CA LEU A 57 -39.02 -37.51 -20.75
C LEU A 57 -38.94 -37.25 -19.24
N SER A 58 -39.38 -38.20 -18.42
CA SER A 58 -39.27 -38.11 -16.96
C SER A 58 -37.80 -38.00 -16.51
N ALA A 59 -36.93 -38.87 -17.01
CA ALA A 59 -35.50 -38.85 -16.67
C ALA A 59 -34.79 -37.55 -17.11
N ILE A 60 -35.12 -37.02 -18.29
CA ILE A 60 -34.58 -35.75 -18.78
C ILE A 60 -35.10 -34.58 -17.93
N THR A 61 -36.39 -34.59 -17.57
CA THR A 61 -36.99 -33.56 -16.73
C THR A 61 -36.33 -33.50 -15.36
N GLU A 62 -36.04 -34.65 -14.76
CA GLU A 62 -35.34 -34.71 -13.47
C GLU A 62 -33.91 -34.13 -13.57
N LYS A 63 -33.17 -34.46 -14.64
CA LYS A 63 -31.84 -33.87 -14.90
C LYS A 63 -31.91 -32.36 -15.08
N TYR A 64 -32.90 -31.87 -15.82
CA TYR A 64 -33.11 -30.44 -16.04
C TYR A 64 -33.38 -29.70 -14.72
N GLN A 65 -34.27 -30.23 -13.88
CA GLN A 65 -34.58 -29.64 -12.58
C GLN A 65 -33.35 -29.57 -11.66
N LYS A 66 -32.51 -30.62 -11.65
CA LYS A 66 -31.25 -30.63 -10.90
C LYS A 66 -30.29 -29.53 -11.38
N LEU A 67 -30.11 -29.40 -12.70
CA LEU A 67 -29.27 -28.34 -13.28
C LEU A 67 -29.81 -26.94 -12.97
N GLN A 68 -31.13 -26.76 -12.96
CA GLN A 68 -31.75 -25.48 -12.63
C GLN A 68 -31.46 -25.06 -11.18
N VAL A 69 -31.56 -25.99 -10.23
CA VAL A 69 -31.22 -25.74 -8.82
C VAL A 69 -29.72 -25.42 -8.65
N GLU A 70 -28.85 -26.16 -9.33
CA GLU A 70 -27.41 -25.91 -9.31
C GLU A 70 -27.06 -24.53 -9.89
N SER A 71 -27.69 -24.15 -11.00
CA SER A 71 -27.52 -22.83 -11.61
C SER A 71 -27.93 -21.68 -10.68
N GLU A 72 -29.04 -21.80 -9.95
CA GLU A 72 -29.44 -20.77 -8.98
C GLU A 72 -28.49 -20.72 -7.78
N LYS A 73 -27.99 -21.88 -7.34
CA LYS A 73 -26.97 -21.94 -6.29
C LYS A 73 -25.70 -21.25 -6.74
N ASP A 74 -25.21 -21.52 -7.94
CA ASP A 74 -23.99 -20.88 -8.45
C ASP A 74 -24.16 -19.38 -8.69
N LYS A 75 -25.34 -18.95 -9.14
CA LYS A 75 -25.68 -17.53 -9.24
C LYS A 75 -25.63 -16.84 -7.87
N SER A 76 -26.15 -17.47 -6.82
CA SER A 76 -26.08 -16.92 -5.45
C SER A 76 -24.64 -16.83 -4.94
N ARG A 77 -23.79 -17.83 -5.24
CA ARG A 77 -22.36 -17.83 -4.90
C ARG A 77 -21.58 -16.74 -5.63
N LEU A 78 -21.90 -16.50 -6.90
CA LEU A 78 -21.28 -15.45 -7.70
C LEU A 78 -21.63 -14.07 -7.16
N SER A 79 -22.90 -13.83 -6.80
CA SER A 79 -23.32 -12.59 -6.13
C SER A 79 -22.60 -12.37 -4.80
N GLN A 80 -22.39 -13.43 -4.01
CA GLN A 80 -21.64 -13.31 -2.75
C GLN A 80 -20.16 -12.97 -3.00
N LEU A 81 -19.52 -13.63 -3.96
CA LEU A 81 -18.13 -13.35 -4.34
C LEU A 81 -17.95 -11.91 -4.82
N GLU A 82 -18.93 -11.35 -5.56
CA GLU A 82 -18.91 -9.96 -5.98
C GLU A 82 -18.94 -9.00 -4.78
N ILE A 83 -19.77 -9.27 -3.78
CA ILE A 83 -19.80 -8.51 -2.52
C ILE A 83 -18.45 -8.60 -1.81
N ASP A 84 -17.88 -9.80 -1.70
CA ASP A 84 -16.60 -10.02 -1.02
C ASP A 84 -15.44 -9.31 -1.72
N VAL A 85 -15.40 -9.33 -3.06
CA VAL A 85 -14.41 -8.59 -3.87
C VAL A 85 -14.54 -7.08 -3.65
N ASN A 86 -15.77 -6.56 -3.65
CA ASN A 86 -16.01 -5.14 -3.42
C ASN A 86 -15.59 -4.71 -2.00
N ASN A 87 -15.86 -5.54 -0.99
CA ASN A 87 -15.40 -5.33 0.37
C ASN A 87 -13.87 -5.35 0.47
N LEU A 88 -13.21 -6.34 -0.13
CA LEU A 88 -11.75 -6.45 -0.11
C LEU A 88 -11.08 -5.25 -0.80
N LYS A 89 -11.64 -4.78 -1.92
CA LYS A 89 -11.16 -3.59 -2.63
C LYS A 89 -11.27 -2.34 -1.76
N ARG A 90 -12.40 -2.17 -1.07
CA ARG A 90 -12.63 -1.05 -0.13
C ARG A 90 -11.64 -1.10 1.03
N ASP A 91 -11.46 -2.26 1.65
CA ASP A 91 -10.56 -2.41 2.81
C ASP A 91 -9.10 -2.22 2.41
N THR A 92 -8.69 -2.74 1.26
CA THR A 92 -7.34 -2.53 0.70
C THR A 92 -7.07 -1.05 0.45
N THR A 93 -8.03 -0.33 -0.12
CA THR A 93 -7.92 1.12 -0.36
C THR A 93 -7.77 1.88 0.96
N ARG A 94 -8.57 1.52 1.97
CA ARG A 94 -8.49 2.12 3.32
C ARG A 94 -7.13 1.87 3.96
N LEU A 95 -6.63 0.63 3.89
CA LEU A 95 -5.32 0.27 4.45
C LEU A 95 -4.18 1.01 3.76
N TYR A 96 -4.23 1.15 2.43
CA TYR A 96 -3.23 1.92 1.68
C TYR A 96 -3.19 3.40 2.12
N ILE A 97 -4.35 4.04 2.29
CA ILE A 97 -4.43 5.43 2.78
C ILE A 97 -3.89 5.53 4.21
N ALA A 98 -4.28 4.60 5.09
CA ALA A 98 -3.82 4.58 6.47
C ALA A 98 -2.29 4.37 6.57
N GLN A 99 -1.71 3.50 5.74
CA GLN A 99 -0.26 3.29 5.68
C GLN A 99 0.46 4.55 5.23
N ARG A 100 -0.04 5.24 4.19
CA ARG A 100 0.57 6.49 3.71
C ARG A 100 0.56 7.58 4.79
N GLU A 101 -0.53 7.66 5.54
CA GLU A 101 -0.64 8.61 6.66
C GLU A 101 0.29 8.23 7.82
N ALA A 102 0.39 6.94 8.15
CA ALA A 102 1.33 6.45 9.15
C ALA A 102 2.79 6.75 8.76
N ASP A 103 3.17 6.50 7.50
CA ASP A 103 4.50 6.81 6.97
C ASP A 103 4.83 8.31 7.12
N LYS A 104 3.88 9.21 6.80
CA LYS A 104 4.06 10.66 7.01
C LYS A 104 4.27 11.03 8.47
N ARG A 105 3.50 10.42 9.38
CA ARG A 105 3.63 10.66 10.82
C ARG A 105 4.98 10.19 11.35
N LEU A 106 5.46 9.04 10.89
CA LEU A 106 6.78 8.52 11.26
C LEU A 106 7.89 9.47 10.82
N VAL A 107 7.83 10.00 9.59
CA VAL A 107 8.77 11.03 9.11
C VAL A 107 8.73 12.26 10.02
N ASN A 108 7.55 12.78 10.34
CA ASN A 108 7.42 14.00 11.13
C ASN A 108 7.98 13.80 12.55
N ILE A 109 7.61 12.70 13.21
CA ILE A 109 8.12 12.34 14.54
C ILE A 109 9.64 12.24 14.50
N ALA A 110 10.19 11.51 13.53
CA ALA A 110 11.63 11.33 13.42
C ALA A 110 12.36 12.64 13.10
N SER A 111 11.80 13.47 12.23
CA SER A 111 12.40 14.75 11.81
C SER A 111 12.48 15.76 12.96
N ASN A 112 11.50 15.76 13.88
CA ASN A 112 11.50 16.65 15.05
C ASN A 112 12.76 16.47 15.91
N PHE A 113 13.36 15.29 15.92
CA PHE A 113 14.57 15.02 16.67
C PHE A 113 15.81 15.77 16.16
N LEU A 114 15.80 16.29 14.92
CA LEU A 114 16.88 17.16 14.42
C LEU A 114 16.91 18.51 15.13
N TYR A 115 15.80 18.95 15.71
CA TYR A 115 15.62 20.29 16.28
C TYR A 115 15.82 20.32 17.80
N ILE A 116 16.14 19.18 18.41
CA ILE A 116 16.39 19.07 19.84
C ILE A 116 17.81 18.57 20.11
N PRO A 117 18.36 18.81 21.32
CA PRO A 117 19.66 18.26 21.70
C PRO A 117 19.68 16.74 21.54
N TYR A 118 20.82 16.20 21.11
CA TYR A 118 20.97 14.76 20.97
C TYR A 118 20.77 14.04 22.31
N GLU A 119 19.92 13.02 22.27
CA GLU A 119 19.68 12.10 23.36
C GLU A 119 19.65 10.67 22.78
N ALA A 120 20.52 9.81 23.30
CA ALA A 120 20.83 8.53 22.66
C ALA A 120 19.59 7.63 22.45
N PHE A 121 18.72 7.53 23.46
CA PHE A 121 17.50 6.72 23.34
C PHE A 121 16.57 7.28 22.26
N SER A 122 16.26 8.57 22.35
CA SER A 122 15.44 9.29 21.38
C SER A 122 15.90 9.13 19.94
N ILE A 123 17.20 9.25 19.66
CA ILE A 123 17.71 9.13 18.28
C ILE A 123 17.83 7.66 17.85
N GLU A 124 18.54 6.84 18.64
CA GLU A 124 18.93 5.49 18.22
C GLU A 124 17.77 4.49 18.31
N LYS A 125 16.83 4.69 19.24
CA LYS A 125 15.71 3.77 19.49
C LYS A 125 14.36 4.26 18.98
N ILE A 126 14.20 5.56 18.71
CA ILE A 126 12.93 6.10 18.19
C ILE A 126 13.11 6.65 16.78
N ALA A 127 13.92 7.70 16.60
CA ALA A 127 13.99 8.43 15.34
C ALA A 127 14.52 7.58 14.17
N ILE A 128 15.64 6.90 14.35
CA ILE A 128 16.25 6.04 13.32
C ILE A 128 15.33 4.86 12.96
N PRO A 129 14.77 4.09 13.92
CA PRO A 129 13.81 3.04 13.63
C PRO A 129 12.54 3.54 12.94
N ALA A 130 12.00 4.70 13.35
CA ALA A 130 10.83 5.30 12.71
C ALA A 130 11.09 5.59 11.22
N PHE A 131 12.25 6.13 10.87
CA PHE A 131 12.64 6.32 9.48
C PHE A 131 12.78 5.00 8.71
N LYS A 132 13.37 3.97 9.34
CA LYS A 132 13.55 2.65 8.71
C LYS A 132 12.23 1.91 8.48
N ALA A 133 11.22 2.17 9.31
CA ALA A 133 9.90 1.55 9.22
C ALA A 133 9.01 2.11 8.10
N ILE A 134 9.37 3.25 7.51
CA ILE A 134 8.61 3.86 6.40
C ILE A 134 8.57 2.90 5.21
N SER A 135 7.36 2.53 4.80
CA SER A 135 7.15 1.60 3.69
C SER A 135 7.32 2.28 2.33
N SER A 136 6.87 3.53 2.21
CA SER A 136 6.97 4.33 0.99
C SER A 136 8.42 4.60 0.59
N LYS A 137 8.82 4.07 -0.57
CA LYS A 137 10.16 4.30 -1.15
C LYS A 137 10.37 5.74 -1.58
N GLU A 138 9.32 6.38 -2.10
CA GLU A 138 9.34 7.79 -2.50
C GLU A 138 9.57 8.68 -1.29
N LEU A 139 8.75 8.51 -0.24
CA LEU A 139 8.87 9.32 0.97
C LEU A 139 10.24 9.14 1.65
N ARG A 140 10.79 7.93 1.68
CA ARG A 140 12.16 7.71 2.19
C ARG A 140 13.21 8.46 1.38
N ARG A 141 13.08 8.48 0.05
CA ARG A 141 14.00 9.20 -0.84
C ARG A 141 13.94 10.70 -0.59
N ASP A 142 12.73 11.25 -0.49
CA ASP A 142 12.50 12.69 -0.30
C ASP A 142 13.07 13.19 1.03
N HIS A 143 13.10 12.32 2.04
CA HIS A 143 13.61 12.63 3.38
C HIS A 143 14.97 12.00 3.69
N GLN A 144 15.70 11.54 2.68
CA GLN A 144 16.98 10.82 2.85
C GLN A 144 18.01 11.66 3.61
N ILE A 145 18.11 12.96 3.32
CA ILE A 145 19.05 13.85 4.02
C ILE A 145 18.74 13.92 5.52
N LYS A 146 17.46 13.99 5.92
CA LYS A 146 17.07 14.03 7.34
C LYS A 146 17.47 12.74 8.06
N TYR A 147 17.30 11.60 7.39
CA TYR A 147 17.78 10.32 7.90
C TYR A 147 19.30 10.30 8.08
N GLU A 148 20.06 10.77 7.10
CA GLU A 148 21.53 10.82 7.18
C GLU A 148 22.02 11.69 8.34
N LEU A 149 21.42 12.86 8.54
CA LEU A 149 21.73 13.73 9.67
C LEU A 149 21.43 13.05 11.02
N LEU A 150 20.26 12.41 11.16
CA LEU A 150 19.91 11.66 12.38
C LEU A 150 20.86 10.48 12.62
N TYR A 151 21.21 9.75 11.56
CA TYR A 151 22.06 8.57 11.64
C TYR A 151 23.49 8.92 12.06
N ASN A 152 24.00 10.06 11.58
CA ASN A 152 25.35 10.53 11.89
C ASN A 152 25.42 11.45 13.12
N TYR A 153 24.29 11.87 13.68
CA TYR A 153 24.20 12.91 14.71
C TYR A 153 25.23 12.75 15.85
N ARG A 154 25.33 11.53 16.42
CA ARG A 154 26.30 11.23 17.48
C ARG A 154 27.75 11.42 17.02
N LYS A 155 28.07 10.91 15.83
CA LYS A 155 29.40 11.04 15.23
C LYS A 155 29.70 12.51 14.93
N ASP A 156 28.74 13.24 14.40
CA ASP A 156 28.88 14.66 14.07
C ASP A 156 29.15 15.50 15.33
N ILE A 157 28.49 15.20 16.46
CA ILE A 157 28.80 15.84 17.75
C ILE A 157 30.23 15.51 18.20
N THR A 158 30.66 14.26 18.05
CA THR A 158 32.00 13.81 18.45
C THR A 158 33.09 14.50 17.62
N ASP A 159 32.90 14.56 16.31
CA ASP A 159 33.82 15.21 15.38
C ASP A 159 33.83 16.74 15.58
N LEU A 160 32.67 17.33 15.88
CA LEU A 160 32.57 18.75 16.21
C LEU A 160 33.32 19.10 17.48
N LEU A 161 33.20 18.28 18.53
CA LEU A 161 33.97 18.43 19.77
C LEU A 161 35.48 18.33 19.51
N ALA A 162 35.91 17.39 18.65
CA ALA A 162 37.31 17.28 18.26
C ALA A 162 37.79 18.52 17.49
N PHE A 163 36.95 19.07 16.60
CA PHE A 163 37.24 20.30 15.88
C PHE A 163 37.34 21.51 16.82
N ILE A 164 36.42 21.64 17.78
CA ILE A 164 36.44 22.73 18.78
C ILE A 164 37.77 22.74 19.54
N LYS A 165 38.24 21.57 19.99
CA LYS A 165 39.53 21.45 20.69
C LYS A 165 40.72 21.87 19.81
N TYR A 166 40.70 21.45 18.54
CA TYR A 166 41.69 21.87 17.56
C TYR A 166 41.67 23.39 17.36
N ALA A 167 40.49 23.97 17.10
CA ALA A 167 40.33 25.41 16.87
C ALA A 167 40.78 26.24 18.07
N CYS A 168 40.41 25.85 19.30
CA CYS A 168 40.88 26.49 20.52
C CYS A 168 42.41 26.45 20.64
N THR A 169 43.05 25.33 20.28
CA THR A 169 44.51 25.19 20.36
C THR A 169 45.20 26.08 19.32
N GLU A 170 44.72 26.09 18.08
CA GLU A 170 45.31 26.87 17.00
C GLU A 170 45.15 28.37 17.23
N LEU A 171 43.95 28.83 17.60
CA LEU A 171 43.66 30.26 17.76
C LEU A 171 44.28 30.87 19.04
N GLN A 172 44.74 30.04 19.97
CA GLN A 172 45.49 30.49 21.16
C GLN A 172 47.00 30.62 20.91
N LYS A 173 47.51 30.22 19.73
CA LYS A 173 48.94 30.33 19.43
C LYS A 173 49.37 31.81 19.37
N PRO A 174 50.64 32.12 19.73
CA PRO A 174 51.18 33.46 19.57
C PRO A 174 51.10 33.92 18.11
N PHE A 175 50.78 35.20 17.90
CA PHE A 175 50.78 35.89 16.59
C PHE A 175 49.68 35.49 15.60
N VAL A 176 48.68 34.72 16.01
CA VAL A 176 47.50 34.46 15.16
C VAL A 176 46.67 35.74 15.04
N LYS A 177 46.43 36.19 13.80
CA LYS A 177 45.76 37.46 13.50
C LYS A 177 44.31 37.30 13.02
N ASP A 178 44.00 36.15 12.45
CA ASP A 178 42.69 35.80 11.92
C ASP A 178 42.48 34.27 12.01
N ALA A 179 41.26 33.81 11.74
CA ALA A 179 40.90 32.40 11.78
C ALA A 179 40.67 31.80 10.38
N ASN A 180 41.21 32.40 9.31
CA ASN A 180 40.88 32.01 7.94
C ASN A 180 41.18 30.53 7.65
N GLU A 181 42.37 30.05 8.05
CA GLU A 181 42.75 28.65 7.86
C GLU A 181 41.85 27.69 8.64
N VAL A 182 41.51 28.05 9.87
CA VAL A 182 40.61 27.27 10.74
C VAL A 182 39.19 27.23 10.17
N LEU A 183 38.72 28.35 9.60
CA LEU A 183 37.43 28.47 8.95
C LEU A 183 37.34 27.62 7.67
N VAL A 184 38.38 27.61 6.84
CA VAL A 184 38.44 26.72 5.67
C VAL A 184 38.35 25.27 6.10
N GLN A 185 39.17 24.87 7.09
CA GLN A 185 39.12 23.52 7.63
C GLN A 185 37.77 23.15 8.27
N PHE A 186 37.06 24.12 8.85
CA PHE A 186 35.71 23.92 9.38
C PHE A 186 34.72 23.58 8.25
N ARG A 187 34.74 24.37 7.18
CA ARG A 187 33.86 24.22 6.03
C ARG A 187 34.12 22.93 5.26
N ASP A 188 35.35 22.43 5.31
CA ASP A 188 35.75 21.16 4.70
C ASP A 188 35.37 19.92 5.54
N ARG A 189 34.86 20.09 6.77
CA ARG A 189 34.44 18.95 7.59
C ARG A 189 33.21 18.28 7.02
N SER A 190 33.20 16.94 7.08
CA SER A 190 32.09 16.13 6.60
C SER A 190 30.75 16.48 7.26
N PHE A 191 30.74 16.79 8.56
CA PHE A 191 29.53 17.22 9.27
C PHE A 191 29.02 18.54 8.69
N TYR A 192 29.90 19.51 8.41
CA TYR A 192 29.50 20.82 7.88
C TYR A 192 28.88 20.68 6.49
N LEU A 193 29.56 19.92 5.61
CA LEU A 193 29.09 19.64 4.25
C LEU A 193 27.77 18.87 4.23
N SER A 194 27.54 17.96 5.18
CA SER A 194 26.31 17.18 5.25
C SER A 194 25.14 18.05 5.68
N TYR A 195 25.30 18.89 6.69
CA TYR A 195 24.27 19.83 7.12
C TYR A 195 23.92 20.84 6.02
N HIS A 196 24.91 21.34 5.25
CA HIS A 196 24.65 22.29 4.15
C HIS A 196 23.84 21.73 2.97
N LYS A 197 23.68 20.41 2.87
CA LYS A 197 22.76 19.79 1.89
C LYS A 197 21.29 19.91 2.30
N TYR A 198 21.01 20.25 3.56
CA TYR A 198 19.66 20.38 4.09
C TYR A 198 19.24 21.86 4.12
N PRO A 199 18.16 22.30 3.43
CA PRO A 199 17.81 23.72 3.34
C PRO A 199 17.58 24.43 4.68
N GLU A 200 17.00 23.74 5.66
CA GLU A 200 16.66 24.29 6.98
C GLU A 200 17.72 23.96 8.04
N TRP A 201 18.97 23.71 7.62
CA TRP A 201 20.00 23.22 8.52
C TRP A 201 20.28 24.15 9.70
N THR A 202 20.24 25.47 9.50
CA THR A 202 20.47 26.46 10.56
C THR A 202 19.47 26.36 11.69
N ASP A 203 18.26 25.87 11.41
CA ASP A 203 17.17 25.76 12.39
C ASP A 203 17.28 24.48 13.22
N THR A 204 18.05 23.49 12.73
CA THR A 204 18.34 22.28 13.50
C THR A 204 19.20 22.60 14.72
N TYR A 205 19.14 21.74 15.74
CA TYR A 205 19.93 21.95 16.95
C TYR A 205 21.43 22.03 16.64
N LEU A 206 21.98 21.02 15.95
CA LEU A 206 23.42 21.01 15.65
C LEU A 206 23.78 22.09 14.62
N GLY A 207 22.95 22.33 13.62
CA GLY A 207 23.21 23.39 12.64
C GLY A 207 23.23 24.79 13.24
N SER A 208 22.40 25.07 14.25
CA SER A 208 22.52 26.32 15.02
C SER A 208 23.89 26.47 15.70
N LYS A 209 24.47 25.37 16.18
CA LYS A 209 25.82 25.36 16.77
C LYS A 209 26.91 25.53 15.71
N LEU A 210 26.75 24.91 14.54
CA LEU A 210 27.67 25.09 13.42
C LEU A 210 27.70 26.55 12.95
N SER A 211 26.52 27.18 12.85
CA SER A 211 26.39 28.60 12.52
C SER A 211 27.04 29.51 13.58
N LEU A 212 26.87 29.19 14.86
CA LEU A 212 27.56 29.91 15.95
C LEU A 212 29.09 29.83 15.83
N ILE A 213 29.63 28.64 15.57
CA ILE A 213 31.08 28.44 15.38
C ILE A 213 31.56 29.23 14.18
N GLU A 214 30.89 29.11 13.03
CA GLU A 214 31.23 29.85 11.82
C GLU A 214 31.26 31.36 12.08
N LYS A 215 30.26 31.89 12.79
CA LYS A 215 30.22 33.30 13.17
C LYS A 215 31.41 33.68 14.06
N GLN A 216 31.69 32.93 15.12
CA GLN A 216 32.81 33.24 16.03
C GLN A 216 34.17 33.16 15.33
N LEU A 217 34.34 32.25 14.37
CA LEU A 217 35.56 32.18 13.56
C LEU A 217 35.68 33.38 12.61
N ASN A 218 34.58 33.85 12.00
CA ASN A 218 34.61 35.05 11.15
C ASN A 218 34.87 36.34 11.95
N ASP A 219 34.36 36.42 13.18
CA ASP A 219 34.49 37.60 14.05
C ASP A 219 35.87 37.66 14.77
N PHE A 220 36.71 36.63 14.64
CA PHE A 220 38.01 36.56 15.30
C PHE A 220 39.06 37.49 14.65
N ASP A 221 39.68 38.34 15.47
CA ASP A 221 40.62 39.39 15.00
C ASP A 221 42.00 39.38 15.71
N GLY A 222 42.30 38.31 16.47
CA GLY A 222 43.56 38.11 17.18
C GLY A 222 43.86 39.10 18.33
N ASN A 223 43.07 40.17 18.49
CA ASN A 223 43.36 41.28 19.40
C ASN A 223 42.31 41.44 20.51
N GLN A 224 41.03 41.55 20.15
CA GLN A 224 39.93 41.84 21.09
C GLN A 224 38.98 40.64 21.24
N HIS A 225 38.81 39.86 20.16
CA HIS A 225 37.88 38.75 20.13
C HIS A 225 38.65 37.43 20.35
N LYS A 226 38.56 36.88 21.57
CA LYS A 226 38.98 35.51 21.83
C LYS A 226 37.81 34.58 21.56
N VAL A 227 38.03 33.57 20.74
CA VAL A 227 37.06 32.49 20.57
C VAL A 227 36.97 31.72 21.89
N ASP A 228 35.76 31.60 22.42
CA ASP A 228 35.46 30.81 23.62
C ASP A 228 34.30 29.85 23.33
N PHE A 229 34.65 28.58 23.19
CA PHE A 229 33.71 27.49 22.96
C PHE A 229 33.38 26.70 24.25
N THR A 230 33.74 27.19 25.44
CA THR A 230 33.62 26.43 26.70
C THR A 230 32.18 25.97 26.99
N GLU A 231 31.21 26.89 26.89
CA GLU A 231 29.80 26.54 27.11
C GLU A 231 29.26 25.60 26.03
N LEU A 232 29.70 25.78 24.78
CA LEU A 232 29.32 24.90 23.68
C LEU A 232 29.89 23.48 23.88
N GLU A 233 31.15 23.37 24.26
CA GLU A 233 31.79 22.08 24.58
C GLU A 233 31.05 21.38 25.73
N LYS A 234 30.67 22.11 26.77
CA LYS A 234 29.89 21.55 27.90
C LYS A 234 28.52 21.05 27.45
N GLU A 235 27.82 21.80 26.61
CA GLU A 235 26.51 21.43 26.07
C GLU A 235 26.58 20.17 25.19
N LEU A 236 27.55 20.11 24.29
CA LEU A 236 27.78 18.95 23.40
C LEU A 236 28.23 17.71 24.18
N ASN A 237 29.11 17.85 25.17
CA ASN A 237 29.50 16.75 26.06
C ASN A 237 28.30 16.24 26.88
N LYS A 238 27.39 17.11 27.31
CA LYS A 238 26.15 16.69 27.99
C LYS A 238 25.29 15.82 27.09
N CYS A 239 25.19 16.15 25.80
CA CYS A 239 24.47 15.34 24.83
C CYS A 239 25.04 13.91 24.76
N LEU A 240 26.37 13.77 24.73
CA LEU A 240 27.03 12.46 24.71
C LEU A 240 26.91 11.69 26.03
N LYS A 241 26.86 12.37 27.18
CA LYS A 241 26.71 11.72 28.50
C LYS A 241 25.36 11.03 28.71
N THR A 242 24.31 11.41 27.98
CA THR A 242 23.01 10.70 28.02
C THR A 242 23.11 9.21 27.66
N ILE A 243 24.26 8.78 27.10
CA ILE A 243 24.59 7.40 26.77
C ILE A 243 24.95 6.56 28.01
N GLU A 244 25.61 7.15 29.02
CA GLU A 244 26.17 6.40 30.16
C GLU A 244 25.13 5.97 31.20
N THR A 245 23.92 6.53 31.11
CA THR A 245 22.79 6.28 32.02
C THR A 245 21.72 5.32 31.46
N LEU A 246 21.98 4.69 30.31
CA LEU A 246 21.12 3.69 29.66
C LEU A 246 21.81 2.33 29.63
#